data_AF-A0A383B2R3-F1
#
_entry.id   AF-A0A383B2R3-F1
#
_cell.length_a   1.000
_cell.length_b   1.000
_cell.length_c   1.000
_cell.angle_alpha   90.00
_cell.angle_beta   90.00
_cell.angle_gamma   90.00
#
_symmetry.space_group_name_H-M   'P 1'
#
loop_
_entity.id
_entity.type
_entity.pdbx_description
1 polymer ?
#
loop_
_entity_poly.entity_id
_entity_poly.type
_entity_poly.pdbx_seq_one_letter_code
_entity_poly.pdbx_strand_id
1 'polypeptide(L)' 'MISFLGNNATAKYEKLAYDFVFKNLDGGTLNLTEFKKKVIVVVNV' A
#
# COMPACT_ATOMS: atom_id res chain seq x y z
N MET A 1 32.20 4.32 4.86
CA MET A 1 31.83 3.22 3.94
C MET A 1 30.91 3.82 2.87
N ILE A 2 31.08 3.41 1.61
CA ILE A 2 30.59 4.14 0.42
C ILE A 2 29.08 4.46 0.49
N SER A 3 28.77 5.76 0.37
CA SER A 3 27.43 6.32 0.24
C SER A 3 27.01 6.26 -1.23
N PHE A 4 26.04 5.41 -1.56
CA PHE A 4 25.29 5.48 -2.80
C PHE A 4 23.96 6.18 -2.49
N LEU A 5 23.81 7.41 -3.01
CA LEU A 5 22.57 8.17 -3.22
C LEU A 5 21.45 7.90 -2.19
N GLY A 6 21.27 8.84 -1.25
CA GLY A 6 20.33 8.78 -0.14
C GLY A 6 18.97 8.14 -0.49
N ASN A 7 18.63 7.10 0.25
CA ASN A 7 17.30 6.50 0.24
C ASN A 7 16.29 7.53 0.78
N ASN A 8 15.68 8.32 -0.10
CA ASN A 8 14.51 9.16 0.20
C ASN A 8 13.26 8.28 0.39
N ALA A 9 13.35 7.21 1.19
CA ALA A 9 12.20 6.39 1.53
C ALA A 9 11.32 7.19 2.50
N THR A 10 10.28 7.85 1.98
CA THR A 10 9.28 8.60 2.74
C THR A 10 8.22 7.68 3.36
N ALA A 11 8.65 6.52 3.88
CA ALA A 11 7.77 5.57 4.54
C ALA A 11 7.26 6.19 5.86
N LYS A 12 6.14 6.89 5.78
CA LYS A 12 5.39 7.39 6.94
C LYS A 12 4.53 6.25 7.46
N TYR A 13 4.98 5.57 8.51
CA TYR A 13 4.26 4.49 9.19
C TYR A 13 3.03 4.97 10.00
N GLU A 14 2.48 6.13 9.65
CA GLU A 14 1.31 6.73 10.30
C GLU A 14 0.02 5.96 9.98
N LYS A 15 0.02 5.18 8.89
CA LYS A 15 -1.13 4.42 8.41
C LYS A 15 -0.79 2.96 8.18
N LEU A 16 -1.68 2.09 8.61
CA LEU A 16 -1.60 0.66 8.32
C LEU A 16 -2.10 0.39 6.91
N ALA A 17 -1.66 -0.71 6.30
CA ALA A 17 -2.11 -1.12 4.96
C ALA A 17 -3.66 -1.19 4.86
N TYR A 18 -4.34 -1.56 5.95
CA TYR A 18 -5.79 -1.62 6.00
C TYR A 18 -6.50 -0.27 6.01
N ASP A 19 -5.79 0.83 6.25
CA ASP A 19 -6.36 2.18 6.27
C ASP A 19 -6.44 2.81 4.87
N PHE A 20 -5.92 2.11 3.86
CA PHE A 20 -5.95 2.56 2.48
C PHE A 20 -7.26 2.16 1.78
N VAL A 21 -7.78 3.11 1.01
CA VAL A 21 -8.97 2.97 0.20
C VAL A 21 -8.62 3.29 -1.25
N PHE A 22 -9.01 2.40 -2.15
CA PHE A 22 -8.73 2.49 -3.58
C PHE A 22 -10.04 2.64 -4.36
N LYS A 23 -9.96 3.18 -5.57
CA LYS A 23 -11.03 3.02 -6.56
C LYS A 23 -10.76 1.76 -7.37
N ASN A 24 -11.77 0.92 -7.53
CA ASN A 24 -11.68 -0.20 -8.46
C ASN A 24 -11.92 0.28 -9.90
N LEU A 25 -11.79 -0.64 -10.86
CA LEU A 25 -11.94 -0.36 -12.29
C LEU A 25 -13.34 0.17 -12.65
N ASP A 26 -14.36 -0.23 -11.89
CA ASP A 26 -15.75 0.19 -12.09
C ASP A 26 -16.08 1.53 -11.40
N GLY A 27 -15.09 2.18 -10.78
CA GLY A 27 -15.26 3.44 -10.06
C GLY A 27 -15.85 3.30 -8.65
N GLY A 28 -16.10 2.07 -8.21
CA GLY A 28 -16.48 1.73 -6.84
C GLY A 28 -15.32 1.82 -5.85
N THR A 29 -15.66 1.80 -4.57
CA THR A 29 -14.70 1.87 -3.46
C THR A 29 -14.22 0.48 -3.10
N LEU A 30 -12.90 0.27 -3.09
CA LEU A 30 -12.24 -0.93 -2.58
C LEU A 30 -11.52 -0.57 -1.28
N ASN A 31 -12.06 -0.99 -0.14
CA ASN A 31 -11.45 -0.75 1.15
C ASN A 31 -10.66 -1.97 1.63
N LEU A 32 -9.36 -1.81 1.91
CA LEU A 32 -8.54 -2.94 2.34
C LEU A 32 -8.98 -3.51 3.70
N THR A 33 -9.66 -2.74 4.56
CA THR A 33 -10.21 -3.27 5.82
C THR A 33 -11.14 -4.47 5.64
N GLU A 34 -11.81 -4.61 4.48
CA GLU A 34 -12.68 -5.76 4.17
C GLU A 34 -11.91 -7.09 4.02
N PHE A 35 -10.59 -7.00 3.85
CA PHE A 35 -9.70 -8.15 3.68
C PHE A 35 -8.82 -8.41 4.90
N LYS A 36 -9.17 -7.84 6.07
CA LYS A 36 -8.47 -8.16 7.32
C LYS A 36 -8.40 -9.67 7.56
N LYS A 37 -7.23 -10.14 8.02
CA LYS A 37 -6.91 -11.56 8.25
C LYS A 37 -6.92 -12.44 6.99
N LYS A 38 -6.97 -11.85 5.79
CA LYS A 38 -6.75 -12.55 4.52
C LYS A 38 -5.37 -12.21 3.98
N VAL A 39 -4.84 -13.10 3.15
CA VAL A 39 -3.62 -12.82 2.37
C VAL A 39 -4.00 -11.91 1.20
N ILE A 40 -3.23 -10.84 0.98
CA ILE A 40 -3.40 -9.91 -0.13
C ILE A 40 -2.19 -10.07 -1.06
N VAL A 41 -2.43 -10.32 -2.34
CA VAL A 41 -1.41 -10.40 -3.38
C VAL A 41 -1.60 -9.23 -4.35
N VAL A 42 -0.57 -8.40 -4.51
CA VAL A 42 -0.57 -7.27 -5.45
C VAL A 42 0.25 -7.65 -6.67
N VAL A 43 -0.36 -7.58 -7.85
CA VAL A 43 0.31 -7.84 -9.13
C VAL A 43 0.34 -6.53 -9.91
N ASN A 44 1.53 -6.14 -10.38
CA ASN A 44 1.70 -5.04 -11.31
C ASN A 44 2.03 -5.64 -12.68
N VAL A 45 1.19 -5.37 -13.69
CA VAL A 45 1.37 -5.84 -15.07
C VAL A 45 2.08 -4.82 -15.93
#